data_AF-A0A370BY54-F1
#
_entry.id   AF-A0A370BY54-F1
#
_cell.length_a   1.000
_cell.length_b   1.000
_cell.length_c   1.000
_cell.angle_alpha   90.00
_cell.angle_beta   90.00
_cell.angle_gamma   90.00
#
_symmetry.space_group_name_H-M   'P 1'
#
loop_
_entity.id
_entity.type
_entity.pdbx_description
1 polymer ?
#
loop_
_entity_poly.entity_id
_entity_poly.type
_entity_poly.pdbx_seq_one_letter_code
_entity_poly.pdbx_strand_id
1 'polypeptide(L)'
;ILSYVHHEIDNKRIEIYMEFCGHGDLQELLCEAEDRGTHMPDEFVWHILEGLASALARCHFGLKASCWDVIYSGFESSWNAILHRDIKPGN
;
A
#
# COMPACT_ATOMS: atom_id res chain seq x y z
N ILE A 1 0.94 -3.10 -1.16
CA ILE A 1 -0.36 -3.69 -0.72
C ILE A 1 -0.08 -4.43 0.56
N LEU A 2 -0.89 -4.18 1.60
CA LEU A 2 -0.70 -4.83 2.88
C LEU A 2 -0.91 -6.33 2.78
N SER A 3 -0.05 -7.10 3.44
CA SER A 3 -0.20 -8.55 3.54
C SER A 3 -1.37 -8.90 4.45
N TYR A 4 -2.37 -9.59 3.88
CA TYR A 4 -3.45 -10.20 4.66
C TYR A 4 -2.88 -11.38 5.46
N VAL A 5 -3.21 -11.44 6.75
CA VAL A 5 -2.75 -12.50 7.66
C VAL A 5 -3.90 -13.46 7.98
N HIS A 6 -4.99 -12.94 8.55
CA HIS A 6 -6.11 -13.76 9.01
C HIS A 6 -7.40 -12.92 9.14
N HIS A 7 -8.55 -13.56 9.26
CA HIS A 7 -9.78 -12.90 9.68
C HIS A 7 -10.61 -13.84 10.55
N GLU A 8 -11.33 -13.27 11.50
CA GLU A 8 -12.30 -13.97 12.33
C GLU A 8 -13.69 -13.37 12.11
N ILE A 9 -14.71 -14.23 12.07
CA ILE A 9 -16.11 -13.84 11.88
C ILE A 9 -16.94 -14.44 13.01
N ASP A 10 -17.64 -13.57 13.74
CA ASP A 10 -18.72 -13.93 14.65
C ASP A 10 -20.03 -13.28 14.18
N ASN A 11 -21.16 -13.69 14.75
CA ASN A 11 -22.51 -13.23 14.42
C ASN A 11 -22.69 -11.70 14.43
N LYS A 12 -21.82 -10.95 15.10
CA LYS A 12 -21.90 -9.48 15.21
C LYS A 12 -20.61 -8.73 14.84
N ARG A 13 -19.51 -9.42 14.53
CA ARG A 13 -18.21 -8.79 14.33
C ARG A 13 -17.39 -9.50 13.27
N ILE A 14 -16.65 -8.71 12.50
CA ILE A 14 -15.59 -9.18 11.61
C ILE A 14 -14.31 -8.53 12.08
N GLU A 15 -13.27 -9.33 12.25
CA GLU A 15 -11.93 -8.90 12.61
C GLU A 15 -10.99 -9.26 11.47
N ILE A 16 -10.19 -8.30 11.00
CA ILE A 16 -9.23 -8.51 9.92
C ILE A 16 -7.84 -8.23 10.47
N TYR A 17 -6.96 -9.19 10.32
CA TYR A 17 -5.56 -9.15 10.73
C TYR A 17 -4.70 -8.98 9.48
N MET A 18 -3.87 -7.94 9.49
CA MET A 18 -2.93 -7.60 8.41
C MET A 18 -1.53 -7.39 9.01
N GLU A 19 -0.53 -7.29 8.16
CA GLU A 19 0.81 -6.90 8.60
C GLU A 19 0.82 -5.57 9.36
N PHE A 20 1.73 -5.44 10.32
CA PHE A 20 1.87 -4.23 11.12
C PHE A 20 2.92 -3.29 10.53
N CYS A 21 2.48 -2.09 10.13
CA CYS A 21 3.34 -1.01 9.67
C CYS A 21 3.76 -0.11 10.86
N GLY A 22 4.97 -0.32 11.38
CA GLY A 22 5.42 0.36 12.60
C GLY A 22 5.70 1.87 12.50
N HIS A 23 5.62 2.45 11.30
CA HIS A 23 5.91 3.88 11.07
C HIS A 23 4.65 4.73 10.83
N GLY A 24 3.45 4.18 11.10
CA GLY A 24 2.19 4.88 10.84
C GLY A 24 1.88 4.96 9.35
N ASP A 25 1.08 5.94 8.97
CA ASP A 25 0.68 6.20 7.59
C ASP A 25 1.39 7.44 7.00
N LEU A 26 1.19 7.67 5.71
CA LEU A 26 1.83 8.80 5.01
C LEU A 26 1.22 10.14 5.45
N GLN A 27 -0.03 10.18 5.91
CA GLN A 27 -0.66 11.40 6.41
C GLN A 27 0.04 11.88 7.69
N GLU A 28 0.30 10.98 8.64
CA GLU A 28 1.06 11.28 9.85
C GLU A 28 2.45 11.80 9.51
N LEU A 29 3.15 11.12 8.60
CA LEU A 29 4.49 11.52 8.16
C LEU A 29 4.51 12.91 7.48
N LEU A 30 3.49 13.23 6.68
CA LEU A 30 3.33 14.55 6.05
C LEU A 30 3.11 15.64 7.09
N CYS A 31 2.22 15.41 8.06
CA CYS A 31 1.96 16.36 9.14
C CYS A 31 3.22 16.61 9.99
N GLU A 32 4.00 15.57 10.29
CA GLU A 32 5.26 15.74 11.01
C GLU A 32 6.30 16.56 10.22
N ALA A 33 6.38 16.38 8.91
CA ALA A 33 7.29 17.14 8.08
C ALA A 33 6.92 18.64 8.06
N GLU A 34 5.62 18.93 7.94
CA GLU A 34 5.06 20.29 8.01
C GLU A 34 5.33 20.95 9.38
N ASP A 35 5.06 20.25 10.48
CA ASP A 35 5.27 20.75 11.84
C ASP A 35 6.74 21.08 12.12
N ARG A 36 7.66 20.32 11.51
CA ARG A 36 9.12 20.56 11.61
C ARG A 36 9.62 21.61 10.62
N GLY A 37 8.79 22.09 9.69
CA GLY A 37 9.21 22.98 8.62
C GLY A 37 10.21 22.34 7.65
N THR A 38 10.12 21.01 7.49
CA THR A 38 11.01 20.20 6.66
C THR A 38 10.28 19.62 5.46
N HIS A 39 11.02 19.29 4.40
CA HIS A 39 10.49 18.57 3.26
C HIS A 39 11.06 17.15 3.23
N MET A 40 10.28 16.22 2.68
CA MET A 40 10.78 14.87 2.41
C MET A 40 11.84 14.91 1.30
N PRO A 41 12.91 14.11 1.41
CA PRO A 41 13.88 13.96 0.32
C PRO A 41 13.19 13.47 -0.96
N ASP A 42 13.63 13.95 -2.12
CA ASP A 42 13.07 13.57 -3.41
C ASP A 42 13.11 12.05 -3.61
N GLU A 43 14.20 11.39 -3.23
CA GLU A 43 14.34 9.94 -3.33
C GLU A 43 13.23 9.21 -2.56
N PHE A 44 12.87 9.73 -1.39
CA PHE A 44 11.80 9.17 -0.58
C PHE A 44 10.43 9.36 -1.25
N VAL A 45 10.16 10.54 -1.81
CA VAL A 45 8.92 10.81 -2.55
C VAL A 45 8.79 9.88 -3.76
N TRP A 46 9.88 9.67 -4.50
CA TRP A 46 9.90 8.75 -5.63
C TRP A 46 9.67 7.30 -5.19
N HIS A 47 10.23 6.86 -4.08
CA HIS A 47 9.96 5.54 -3.52
C HIS A 47 8.49 5.33 -3.15
N ILE A 48 7.85 6.32 -2.51
CA ILE A 48 6.41 6.26 -2.20
C ILE A 48 5.58 6.19 -3.48
N LEU A 49 5.89 7.03 -4.47
CA LEU A 49 5.16 7.05 -5.74
C LEU A 49 5.29 5.72 -6.49
N GLU A 50 6.49 5.14 -6.53
CA GLU A 50 6.75 3.86 -7.16
C GLU A 50 5.97 2.73 -6.49
N GLY A 51 5.99 2.67 -5.15
CA GLY A 51 5.19 1.71 -4.39
C GLY A 51 3.68 1.83 -4.62
N LEU A 52 3.15 3.06 -4.65
CA LEU A 52 1.74 3.33 -4.93
C LEU A 52 1.34 2.95 -6.36
N ALA A 53 2.15 3.34 -7.35
CA ALA A 53 1.91 3.01 -8.75
C ALA A 53 1.91 1.50 -8.97
N SER A 54 2.84 0.78 -8.34
CA SER A 54 2.96 -0.67 -8.44
C SER A 54 1.83 -1.41 -7.72
N ALA A 55 1.39 -0.90 -6.57
CA ALA A 55 0.18 -1.39 -5.91
C ALA A 55 -1.05 -1.22 -6.79
N LEU A 56 -1.22 -0.06 -7.43
CA LEU A 56 -2.32 0.18 -8.35
C LEU A 56 -2.24 -0.67 -9.61
N ALA A 57 -1.04 -0.88 -10.14
CA ALA A 57 -0.83 -1.79 -11.26
C ALA A 57 -1.16 -3.24 -10.89
N ARG A 58 -0.86 -3.67 -9.65
CA ARG A 58 -1.35 -4.95 -9.12
C ARG A 58 -2.88 -4.97 -9.09
N CYS A 59 -3.50 -3.97 -8.49
CA CYS A 59 -4.96 -3.90 -8.35
C CYS A 59 -5.69 -3.86 -9.71
N HIS A 60 -5.23 -3.05 -10.65
CA HIS A 60 -5.92 -2.83 -11.93
C HIS A 60 -5.61 -3.90 -12.97
N PHE A 61 -4.37 -4.41 -12.99
CA PHE A 61 -3.87 -5.24 -14.10
C PHE A 61 -3.24 -6.57 -13.64
N GLY A 62 -3.15 -6.84 -12.34
CA GLY A 62 -2.57 -8.08 -11.84
C GLY A 62 -1.05 -8.15 -11.98
N LEU A 63 -0.36 -7.00 -11.91
CA LEU A 63 1.12 -6.93 -11.89
C LEU A 63 1.69 -7.93 -10.87
N LYS A 64 2.70 -8.72 -11.23
CA LYS A 64 3.36 -9.66 -10.33
C LYS A 64 4.71 -9.09 -9.90
N ALA A 65 4.99 -9.14 -8.60
CA ALA A 65 6.25 -8.73 -8.01
C ALA A 65 6.69 -9.78 -6.98
N SER A 66 8.00 -10.00 -6.86
CA SER A 66 8.57 -10.75 -5.74
C SER A 66 8.51 -9.96 -4.44
N CYS A 67 8.45 -10.67 -3.31
CA CYS A 67 8.25 -10.11 -1.97
C CYS A 67 9.42 -9.28 -1.42
N TRP A 68 10.60 -9.34 -2.03
CA TRP A 68 11.84 -8.76 -1.46
C TRP A 68 12.55 -7.80 -2.40
N ASP A 69 12.49 -8.09 -3.70
CA ASP A 69 13.06 -7.24 -4.74
C ASP A 69 11.93 -6.78 -5.65
N VAL A 70 11.95 -5.52 -6.04
CA VAL A 70 11.01 -4.89 -6.99
C VAL A 70 11.26 -5.42 -8.41
N ILE A 71 11.18 -6.74 -8.56
CA ILE A 71 11.35 -7.45 -9.82
C ILE A 71 9.96 -7.77 -10.33
N TYR A 72 9.51 -6.96 -11.28
CA TYR A 72 8.24 -7.16 -11.96
C TYR A 72 8.36 -8.31 -12.95
N SER A 73 7.57 -9.37 -12.74
CA SER A 73 7.60 -10.58 -13.57
C SER A 73 6.48 -10.63 -14.63
N GLY A 74 5.78 -9.51 -14.86
CA GLY A 74 4.67 -9.39 -15.81
C GLY A 74 3.30 -9.32 -15.14
N PHE A 75 2.24 -9.63 -15.88
CA PHE A 75 0.85 -9.49 -15.45
C PHE A 75 0.12 -10.85 -15.38
N GLU A 76 -0.85 -10.96 -14.49
CA GLU A 76 -1.72 -12.13 -14.36
C GLU A 76 -2.87 -12.10 -15.38
N SER A 77 -2.92 -13.10 -16.27
CA SER A 77 -3.82 -13.11 -17.43
C SER A 77 -5.32 -13.14 -17.10
N SER A 78 -5.70 -13.75 -15.97
CA SER A 78 -7.07 -13.86 -15.50
C SER A 78 -7.36 -12.93 -14.31
N TRP A 79 -6.63 -11.83 -14.19
CA TRP A 79 -6.80 -10.88 -13.10
C TRP A 79 -8.14 -10.16 -13.19
N ASN A 80 -8.88 -10.15 -12.10
CA ASN A 80 -10.06 -9.32 -11.98
C ASN A 80 -9.66 -7.95 -11.43
N ALA A 81 -9.97 -6.89 -12.17
CA ALA A 81 -9.60 -5.54 -11.77
C ALA A 81 -10.25 -5.14 -10.44
N ILE A 82 -9.43 -4.65 -9.52
CA ILE A 82 -9.83 -4.16 -8.20
C ILE A 82 -9.67 -2.63 -8.22
N LEU A 83 -10.75 -1.89 -8.01
CA LEU A 83 -10.70 -0.45 -7.82
C LEU A 83 -10.65 -0.15 -6.32
N HIS A 84 -9.54 0.45 -5.86
CA HIS A 84 -9.32 0.77 -4.44
C HIS A 84 -10.40 1.72 -3.89
N ARG A 85 -10.81 2.72 -4.68
CA ARG A 85 -11.87 3.71 -4.37
C ARG A 85 -11.60 4.67 -3.21
N ASP A 86 -10.59 4.45 -2.37
CA ASP A 86 -10.25 5.35 -1.25
C ASP A 86 -8.74 5.62 -1.16
N ILE A 87 -8.12 5.97 -2.29
CA ILE A 87 -6.69 6.30 -2.33
C ILE A 87 -6.49 7.70 -1.76
N LYS A 88 -5.73 7.79 -0.65
CA LYS A 88 -5.37 9.03 0.04
C LYS A 88 -4.19 8.75 0.98
N PRO A 89 -3.46 9.76 1.48
CA PRO A 89 -2.26 9.52 2.31
C PRO A 89 -2.47 8.67 3.58
N GLY A 90 -3.67 8.69 4.15
CA GLY A 90 -4.02 7.88 5.33
C GLY A 90 -4.38 6.42 5.03
N ASN A 91 -4.20 5.93 3.80
CA ASN A 91 -4.55 4.58 3.33
C ASN A 91 -3.50 4.04 2.35
#